data_AF-A0A6V8NZP9-F1
#
_entry.id   AF-A0A6V8NZP9-F1
#
_cell.length_a   1.000
_cell.length_b   1.000
_cell.length_c   1.000
_cell.angle_alpha   90.00
_cell.angle_beta   90.00
_cell.angle_gamma   90.00
#
_symmetry.space_group_name_H-M   'P 1'
#
loop_
_entity.id
_entity.type
_entity.pdbx_description
1 polymer ?
#
loop_
_entity_poly.entity_id
_entity_poly.type
_entity_poly.pdbx_seq_one_letter_code
_entity_poly.pdbx_strand_id
1 'polypeptide(L)' 'MNREEEIISQLIKDFQRIIPNGKVIGKQKVEKKPYDLVCVVQINKTRTK' A
#
# COMPACT_ATOMS: atom_id res chain seq x y z
N MET A 1 17.89 -3.61 11.42
CA MET A 1 16.78 -3.29 10.48
C MET A 1 15.47 -3.72 11.12
N ASN A 2 14.42 -2.90 11.03
CA ASN A 2 13.13 -3.18 11.67
C ASN A 2 12.32 -4.19 10.85
N ARG A 3 12.03 -5.35 11.45
CA ARG A 3 11.28 -6.46 10.83
C ARG A 3 9.90 -6.05 10.27
N GLU A 4 9.23 -5.10 10.92
CA GLU A 4 7.91 -4.62 10.50
C GLU A 4 7.96 -3.91 9.13
N GLU A 5 8.96 -3.05 8.90
CA GLU A 5 9.09 -2.33 7.62
C GLU A 5 9.33 -3.25 6.43
N GLU A 6 9.99 -4.39 6.68
CA GLU A 6 10.24 -5.42 5.69
C GLU A 6 8.93 -6.11 5.28
N ILE A 7 8.10 -6.51 6.26
CA ILE A 7 6.78 -7.12 6.03
C ILE A 7 5.88 -6.18 5.21
N ILE A 8 5.82 -4.90 5.57
CA ILE A 8 5.00 -3.93 4.85
C ILE A 8 5.53 -3.69 3.43
N SER A 9 6.85 -3.68 3.26
CA SER A 9 7.46 -3.53 1.94
C SER A 9 7.22 -4.74 1.05
N GLN A 10 7.15 -5.95 1.63
CA GLN A 10 6.77 -7.16 0.92
C GLN A 10 5.30 -7.13 0.48
N LEU A 11 4.39 -6.77 1.39
CA LEU A 11 2.96 -6.64 1.09
C LEU A 11 2.68 -5.67 -0.05
N ILE A 12 3.40 -4.55 -0.10
CA ILE A 12 3.26 -3.56 -1.17
C ILE A 12 3.70 -4.13 -2.51
N LYS A 13 4.80 -4.88 -2.54
CA LYS A 13 5.29 -5.54 -3.77
C LYS A 13 4.28 -6.57 -4.27
N ASP A 14 3.74 -7.39 -3.37
CA ASP A 14 2.74 -8.40 -3.73
C ASP A 14 1.46 -7.74 -4.25
N PHE A 15 1.01 -6.65 -3.61
CA PHE A 15 -0.15 -5.88 -4.05
C PHE A 15 0.03 -5.28 -5.45
N GLN A 16 1.20 -4.69 -5.74
CA GLN A 16 1.51 -4.15 -7.06
C GLN A 16 1.55 -5.23 -8.15
N ARG A 17 1.92 -6.47 -7.78
CA ARG A 17 1.88 -7.62 -8.70
C ARG A 17 0.45 -8.04 -9.03
N ILE A 18 -0.46 -7.99 -8.05
CA ILE A 18 -1.87 -8.36 -8.23
C ILE A 18 -2.63 -7.26 -8.99
N ILE A 19 -2.36 -5.99 -8.69
CA ILE A 19 -3.02 -4.84 -9.29
C ILE A 19 -1.96 -4.03 -10.05
N PRO A 20 -1.64 -4.40 -11.31
CA PRO A 20 -0.62 -3.72 -12.11
C PRO A 20 -0.96 -2.25 -12.40
N ASN A 21 -2.25 -1.90 -12.35
CA ASN A 21 -2.74 -0.52 -12.48
C ASN A 21 -2.86 0.21 -11.12
N GLY A 22 -2.42 -0.43 -10.05
CA GLY A 22 -2.45 0.04 -8.67
C GLY A 22 -1.05 0.47 -8.25
N LYS A 23 -0.88 1.75 -7.95
CA LYS A 23 0.38 2.31 -7.47
C LYS A 23 0.25 2.68 -6.00
N VAL A 24 1.09 2.12 -5.15
CA VAL A 24 1.24 2.60 -3.78
C VAL A 24 1.95 3.95 -3.82
N ILE A 25 1.30 5.00 -3.29
CA ILE A 25 1.79 6.38 -3.35
C ILE A 25 2.34 6.87 -2.00
N GLY A 26 2.08 6.14 -0.92
CA GLY A 26 2.62 6.48 0.39
C GLY A 26 2.30 5.44 1.45
N LYS A 27 3.12 5.46 2.51
CA LYS A 27 2.84 4.79 3.77
C LYS A 27 2.77 5.88 4.83
N GLN A 28 1.72 5.89 5.64
CA GLN A 28 1.56 6.87 6.73
C GLN A 28 1.42 6.11 8.04
N LYS A 29 2.27 6.44 9.03
CA LYS A 29 2.01 6.05 10.41
C LYS A 29 0.87 6.91 10.93
N VAL A 30 -0.16 6.28 11.46
CA VAL A 30 -1.32 6.97 12.04
C VAL A 30 -1.28 6.71 13.53
N GLU A 31 -1.18 7.76 14.33
CA GLU A 31 -1.20 7.61 15.80
C GLU A 31 -2.63 7.49 16.35
N LYS A 32 -3.63 7.23 15.49
CA LYS A 32 -5.04 7.07 15.87
C LYS A 32 -5.50 5.63 15.64
N LYS A 33 -5.91 4.97 16.74
CA LYS A 33 -6.54 3.65 16.73
C LYS A 33 -7.75 3.64 15.79
N PRO A 34 -7.97 2.55 15.02
CA PRO A 34 -7.47 1.19 15.28
C PRO A 34 -6.21 0.75 14.50
N TYR A 35 -5.53 1.62 13.77
CA TYR A 35 -4.38 1.22 12.92
C TYR A 35 -3.16 2.10 13.18
N ASP A 36 -2.00 1.48 13.42
CA ASP A 36 -0.71 2.18 13.59
C ASP A 36 -0.07 2.58 12.25
N LEU A 37 -0.47 1.93 11.17
CA LEU A 37 0.04 2.17 9.82
C LEU A 37 -1.04 1.97 8.77
N VAL A 38 -1.14 2.94 7.85
CA VAL A 38 -1.97 2.85 6.65
C VAL A 38 -1.13 2.97 5.39
N CYS A 39 -1.54 2.24 4.35
CA CYS A 39 -0.94 2.27 3.03
C CYS A 39 -1.94 2.93 2.08
N VAL A 40 -1.52 3.99 1.37
CA VAL A 40 -2.38 4.69 0.41
C VAL A 40 -2.07 4.17 -0.98
N VAL A 41 -3.09 3.62 -1.62
CA VAL A 41 -3.01 3.04 -2.95
C VAL A 41 -3.84 3.86 -3.92
N GLN A 42 -3.20 4.33 -4.99
CA GLN A 42 -3.89 4.92 -6.13
C GLN A 42 -4.21 3.83 -7.15
N ILE A 43 -5.50 3.63 -7.44
CA ILE A 43 -5.96 2.71 -8.49
C ILE A 43 -6.46 3.56 -9.66
N ASN A 44 -5.79 3.46 -10.80
CA ASN A 44 -6.26 4.13 -12.01
C ASN A 44 -7.48 3.36 -12.54
N LYS A 45 -8.66 3.97 -12.51
CA LYS A 45 -9.85 3.40 -13.15
C LYS A 45 -9.64 3.40 -14.67
N THR A 46 -9.56 2.21 -15.26
CA THR A 46 -9.71 2.06 -16.71
C THR A 46 -11.13 2.47 -17.06
N ARG A 47 -11.31 3.60 -17.75
CA ARG A 47 -12.60 3.95 -18.36
C ARG A 47 -12.86 2.92 -19.45
N THR A 48 -13.77 1.98 -19.21
CA THR A 48 -14.46 1.28 -20.29
C THR A 48 -15.38 2.29 -20.96
N LYS A 49 -15.18 2.53 -22.26
CA LYS A 49 -16.00 3.39 -23.11
C LYS A 49 -17.41 2.84 -23.25
#